data_AF-A0A6P7ZLE0-F1
#
_entry.id   AF-A0A6P7ZLE0-F1
#
_cell.length_a   1.000
_cell.length_b   1.000
_cell.length_c   1.000
_cell.angle_alpha   90.00
_cell.angle_beta   90.00
_cell.angle_gamma   90.00
#
_symmetry.space_group_name_H-M   'P 1'
#
loop_
_entity.id
_entity.type
_entity.pdbx_description
1 polymer ?
#
loop_
_entity_poly.entity_id
_entity_poly.type
_entity_poly.pdbx_seq_one_letter_code
_entity_poly.pdbx_strand_id
1 'polypeptide(L)'
;MQRQSLKMFSDIVQMAVSGFFLSSPFYNIRAAAFSGAVTHSLSTALLVFEVTGQIAHILPVILAVLVANAISQKFQPSFYEGTIIVKKLPYLPRIRSRHIGSYKVTTEEFMRTDITVVAKDSNFEDVLKVMTSTEALEYPVVENTESMILVGTVKRSELIRFLQTHDSQQPEDNQSQKLLEGKLSEGCTIEPVTLQLSIWTSLHQAHNLFELLTLQYAFVTSSGRIVGCVTRNELKTAIEDLANPRNPK
;
A
#
# COMPACT_ATOMS: atom_id res chain seq x y z
N MET A 1 -27.73 17.05 -12.64
CA MET A 1 -27.67 16.87 -11.17
C MET A 1 -26.42 17.48 -10.52
N GLN A 2 -25.19 17.21 -11.00
CA GLN A 2 -23.95 17.79 -10.43
C GLN A 2 -23.85 19.33 -10.46
N ARG A 3 -24.31 19.99 -11.54
CA ARG A 3 -24.25 21.47 -11.66
C ARG A 3 -25.16 22.21 -10.66
N GLN A 4 -26.30 21.63 -10.27
CA GLN A 4 -27.18 22.21 -9.24
C GLN A 4 -26.61 22.04 -7.84
N SER A 5 -25.95 20.91 -7.56
CA SER A 5 -25.27 20.69 -6.27
C SER A 5 -24.10 21.65 -6.07
N LEU A 6 -23.32 21.94 -7.12
CA LEU A 6 -22.24 22.94 -7.06
C LEU A 6 -22.77 24.37 -6.91
N LYS A 7 -23.91 24.70 -7.55
CA LYS A 7 -24.55 26.00 -7.39
C LYS A 7 -25.08 26.21 -5.97
N MET A 8 -25.76 25.21 -5.39
CA MET A 8 -26.18 25.29 -3.99
C MET A 8 -24.98 25.41 -3.03
N PHE A 9 -23.89 24.69 -3.29
CA PHE A 9 -22.68 24.82 -2.48
C PHE A 9 -22.06 26.22 -2.61
N SER A 10 -21.98 26.75 -3.84
CA SER A 10 -21.54 28.12 -4.11
C SER A 10 -22.43 29.12 -3.39
N ASP A 11 -23.76 29.01 -3.51
CA ASP A 11 -24.72 29.93 -2.91
C ASP A 11 -24.72 29.85 -1.38
N ILE A 12 -24.52 28.67 -0.78
CA ILE A 12 -24.36 28.50 0.68
C ILE A 12 -23.05 29.14 1.15
N VAL A 13 -21.95 28.94 0.43
CA VAL A 13 -20.67 29.58 0.73
C VAL A 13 -20.78 31.09 0.57
N GLN A 14 -21.43 31.56 -0.50
CA GLN A 14 -21.62 32.97 -0.79
C GLN A 14 -22.54 33.62 0.25
N MET A 15 -23.61 32.93 0.69
CA MET A 15 -24.50 33.39 1.76
C MET A 15 -23.79 33.41 3.13
N ALA A 16 -22.89 32.45 3.40
CA ALA A 16 -22.06 32.45 4.60
C ALA A 16 -21.04 33.60 4.60
N VAL A 17 -20.47 33.93 3.44
CA VAL A 17 -19.42 34.94 3.23
C VAL A 17 -19.99 36.37 3.12
N SER A 18 -21.16 36.59 2.53
CA SER A 18 -21.67 37.93 2.24
C SER A 18 -22.59 38.53 3.33
N GLY A 19 -23.25 37.71 4.15
CA GLY A 19 -24.21 38.21 5.16
C GLY A 19 -23.68 38.38 6.58
N PHE A 20 -22.50 37.82 6.91
CA PHE A 20 -22.13 37.57 8.31
C PHE A 20 -20.64 37.75 8.64
N PHE A 21 -19.80 38.06 7.65
CA PHE A 21 -18.34 38.04 7.81
C PHE A 21 -17.71 39.39 8.25
N LEU A 22 -18.45 40.50 8.25
CA LEU A 22 -17.85 41.84 8.35
C LEU A 22 -17.96 42.57 9.69
N SER A 23 -18.66 42.08 10.72
CA SER A 23 -18.79 42.85 11.98
C SER A 23 -19.21 42.04 13.23
N SER A 24 -18.53 40.94 13.58
CA SER A 24 -18.81 40.26 14.85
C SER A 24 -17.57 39.58 15.45
N PRO A 25 -17.38 39.61 16.78
CA PRO A 25 -16.24 38.97 17.47
C PRO A 25 -16.20 37.44 17.29
N PHE A 26 -17.31 36.83 16.87
CA PHE A 26 -17.45 35.39 16.64
C PHE A 26 -17.15 34.93 15.22
N TYR A 27 -16.77 35.85 14.32
CA TYR A 27 -16.37 35.55 12.94
C TYR A 27 -15.31 34.44 12.86
N ASN A 28 -14.26 34.55 13.69
CA ASN A 28 -13.13 33.63 13.73
C ASN A 28 -13.57 32.20 14.06
N ILE A 29 -14.54 32.04 14.97
CA ILE A 29 -15.11 30.73 15.35
C ILE A 29 -15.82 30.09 14.15
N ARG A 30 -16.64 30.87 13.43
CA ARG A 30 -17.41 30.38 12.28
C ARG A 30 -16.48 29.97 11.14
N ALA A 31 -15.46 30.78 10.85
CA ALA A 31 -14.44 30.47 9.85
C ALA A 31 -13.65 29.20 10.20
N ALA A 32 -13.20 29.07 11.46
CA ALA A 32 -12.49 27.90 11.95
C ALA A 32 -13.35 26.62 11.86
N ALA A 33 -14.61 26.70 12.31
CA ALA A 33 -15.53 25.58 12.33
C ALA A 33 -15.92 25.10 10.93
N PHE A 34 -16.19 26.02 10.00
CA PHE A 34 -16.47 25.65 8.60
C PHE A 34 -15.26 25.00 7.93
N SER A 35 -14.08 25.61 8.05
CA SER A 35 -12.84 25.06 7.48
C SER A 35 -12.48 23.69 8.08
N GLY A 36 -12.64 23.54 9.40
CA GLY A 36 -12.46 22.26 10.09
C GLY A 36 -13.44 21.21 9.58
N ALA A 37 -14.72 21.55 9.45
CA ALA A 37 -15.76 20.63 9.01
C ALA A 37 -15.53 20.11 7.59
N VAL A 38 -15.02 20.95 6.68
CA VAL A 38 -14.72 20.55 5.29
C VAL A 38 -13.47 19.67 5.21
N THR A 39 -12.46 19.96 6.02
CA THR A 39 -11.16 19.27 5.99
C THR A 39 -11.08 18.07 6.94
N HIS A 40 -12.04 17.92 7.85
CA HIS A 40 -11.99 17.03 9.02
C HIS A 40 -10.73 17.21 9.88
N SER A 41 -10.19 18.44 9.93
CA SER A 41 -9.02 18.77 10.75
C SER A 41 -9.39 19.62 11.96
N LEU A 42 -8.73 19.35 13.09
CA LEU A 42 -8.78 20.22 14.27
C LEU A 42 -7.73 21.35 14.19
N SER A 43 -6.74 21.23 13.31
CA SER A 43 -5.66 22.22 13.16
C SER A 43 -6.16 23.59 12.70
N THR A 44 -7.34 23.66 12.09
CA THR A 44 -7.96 24.93 11.67
C THR A 44 -8.27 25.86 12.85
N ALA A 45 -8.57 25.30 14.03
CA ALA A 45 -8.73 26.08 15.25
C ALA A 45 -7.41 26.73 15.68
N LEU A 46 -6.30 25.98 15.64
CA LEU A 46 -4.96 26.45 15.97
C LEU A 46 -4.50 27.55 15.01
N LEU A 47 -4.71 27.35 13.70
CA LEU A 47 -4.39 28.35 12.67
C LEU A 47 -5.09 29.68 12.94
N VAL A 48 -6.37 29.65 13.36
CA VAL A 48 -7.10 30.87 13.66
C VAL A 48 -6.56 31.58 14.90
N PHE A 49 -6.07 30.86 15.92
CA PHE A 49 -5.39 31.51 17.05
C PHE A 49 -4.05 32.12 16.66
N GLU A 50 -3.26 31.41 15.85
CA GLU A 50 -1.98 31.89 15.37
C GLU A 50 -2.13 33.17 14.55
N VAL A 51 -3.12 33.21 13.65
CA VAL A 51 -3.42 34.39 12.82
C VAL A 51 -4.02 35.55 13.65
N THR A 52 -4.85 35.26 14.65
CA THR A 52 -5.50 36.32 15.47
C THR A 52 -4.56 36.85 16.56
N GLY A 53 -3.54 36.07 16.97
CA GLY A 53 -2.62 36.44 18.05
C GLY A 53 -3.26 36.49 19.44
N GLN A 54 -4.50 36.02 19.60
CA GLN A 54 -5.27 36.06 20.84
C GLN A 54 -5.81 34.67 21.19
N ILE A 55 -5.33 34.11 22.31
CA ILE A 55 -5.71 32.78 22.80
C ILE A 55 -6.87 32.79 23.82
N ALA A 56 -7.40 33.97 24.16
CA ALA A 56 -8.41 34.13 25.22
C ALA A 56 -9.72 33.35 24.94
N HIS A 57 -10.04 33.10 23.68
CA HIS A 57 -11.24 32.37 23.25
C HIS A 57 -10.93 30.96 22.73
N ILE A 58 -9.92 30.29 23.30
CA ILE A 58 -9.47 28.97 22.82
C ILE A 58 -10.53 27.87 22.96
N LEU A 59 -11.17 27.79 24.13
CA LEU A 59 -12.11 26.72 24.43
C LEU A 59 -13.36 26.75 23.55
N PRO A 60 -14.05 27.90 23.33
CA PRO A 60 -15.24 27.94 22.47
C PRO A 60 -14.95 27.63 21.00
N VAL A 61 -13.79 28.08 20.47
CA VAL A 61 -13.39 27.81 19.09
C VAL A 61 -13.13 26.31 18.90
N ILE A 62 -12.33 25.67 19.76
CA ILE A 62 -12.03 24.24 19.66
C ILE A 62 -13.31 23.40 19.77
N LEU A 63 -14.21 23.74 20.70
CA LEU A 63 -15.49 23.05 20.86
C LEU A 63 -16.36 23.16 19.60
N ALA A 64 -16.46 24.36 19.01
CA ALA A 64 -17.20 24.58 17.77
C ALA A 64 -16.61 23.78 16.60
N VAL A 65 -15.28 23.75 16.46
CA VAL A 65 -14.61 22.95 15.42
C VAL A 65 -14.84 21.45 15.64
N LEU A 66 -14.75 20.96 16.88
CA LEU A 66 -14.95 19.54 17.19
C LEU A 66 -16.38 19.09 16.87
N VAL A 67 -17.39 19.86 17.28
CA VAL A 67 -18.80 19.56 16.97
C VAL A 67 -19.04 19.58 15.46
N ALA A 68 -18.52 20.59 14.76
CA ALA A 68 -18.66 20.69 13.31
C ALA A 68 -17.97 19.51 12.58
N ASN A 69 -16.78 19.09 13.04
CA ASN A 69 -16.08 17.92 12.52
C ASN A 69 -16.85 16.63 12.77
N ALA A 70 -17.39 16.44 13.99
CA ALA A 70 -18.15 15.24 14.35
C ALA A 70 -19.43 15.09 13.51
N ILE A 71 -20.13 16.20 13.26
CA ILE A 71 -21.30 16.22 12.36
C ILE A 71 -20.84 15.91 10.94
N SER A 72 -19.83 16.61 10.41
CA SER A 72 -19.36 16.43 9.03
C SER A 72 -18.91 14.99 8.74
N GLN A 73 -18.13 14.38 9.64
CA GLN A 73 -17.64 13.00 9.50
C GLN A 73 -18.77 11.96 9.42
N LYS A 74 -19.95 12.26 9.98
CA LYS A 74 -21.12 11.38 9.92
C LYS A 74 -21.84 11.44 8.57
N PHE A 75 -21.82 12.58 7.88
CA PHE A 75 -22.61 12.80 6.67
C PHE A 75 -21.81 12.72 5.38
N GLN A 76 -20.56 13.17 5.36
CA GLN A 76 -19.76 13.27 4.12
C GLN A 76 -18.30 12.89 4.37
N PRO A 77 -17.59 12.36 3.35
CA PRO A 77 -16.13 12.25 3.38
C PRO A 77 -15.49 13.65 3.40
N SER A 78 -14.24 13.75 3.86
CA SER A 78 -13.54 15.04 3.80
C SER A 78 -13.36 15.50 2.36
N PHE A 79 -13.14 16.80 2.15
CA PHE A 79 -12.87 17.35 0.82
C PHE A 79 -11.67 16.66 0.13
N TYR A 80 -10.63 16.32 0.90
CA TYR A 80 -9.44 15.63 0.40
C TYR A 80 -9.74 14.19 0.01
N GLU A 81 -10.48 13.45 0.84
CA GLU A 81 -10.95 12.10 0.50
C GLU A 81 -11.82 12.12 -0.77
N GLY A 82 -12.74 13.07 -0.87
CA GLY A 82 -13.58 13.25 -2.06
C GLY A 82 -12.75 13.50 -3.33
N THR A 83 -11.72 14.33 -3.23
CA THR A 83 -10.82 14.61 -4.36
C THR A 83 -10.02 13.37 -4.77
N ILE A 84 -9.51 12.60 -3.80
CA ILE A 84 -8.75 11.37 -4.04
C ILE A 84 -9.61 10.34 -4.77
N ILE A 85 -10.86 10.17 -4.32
CA ILE A 85 -11.83 9.24 -4.93
C ILE A 85 -12.15 9.66 -6.37
N VAL A 86 -12.43 10.95 -6.61
CA VAL A 86 -12.73 11.47 -7.94
C VAL A 86 -11.55 11.32 -8.90
N LYS A 87 -10.33 11.55 -8.41
CA LYS A 87 -9.10 11.41 -9.21
C LYS A 87 -8.62 9.96 -9.38
N LYS A 88 -9.25 8.99 -8.72
CA LYS A 88 -8.84 7.57 -8.71
C LYS A 88 -7.34 7.40 -8.45
N LEU A 89 -6.78 8.21 -7.55
CA LEU A 89 -5.36 8.11 -7.25
C LEU A 89 -5.05 6.73 -6.64
N PRO A 90 -3.86 6.16 -6.91
CA PRO A 90 -3.42 4.92 -6.30
C PRO A 90 -3.08 5.15 -4.82
N TYR A 91 -4.12 5.40 -4.02
CA TYR A 91 -4.05 5.40 -2.58
C TYR A 91 -4.64 4.10 -2.07
N LEU A 92 -4.02 3.53 -1.04
CA LEU A 92 -4.59 2.40 -0.35
C LEU A 92 -5.66 2.96 0.60
N PRO A 93 -6.96 2.71 0.36
CA PRO A 93 -7.99 3.25 1.22
C PRO A 93 -7.83 2.68 2.61
N ARG A 94 -7.76 3.56 3.62
CA ARG A 94 -7.84 3.13 5.02
C ARG A 94 -9.11 2.32 5.16
N ILE A 95 -8.98 1.07 5.58
CA ILE A 95 -10.13 0.23 5.89
C ILE A 95 -10.77 0.87 7.13
N ARG A 96 -11.73 1.78 6.92
CA ARG A 96 -12.61 2.23 8.00
C ARG A 96 -13.29 0.95 8.48
N SER A 97 -12.94 0.53 9.69
CA SER A 97 -13.34 -0.73 10.34
C SER A 97 -14.85 -0.85 10.62
N ARG A 98 -15.68 -0.20 9.80
CA ARG A 98 -17.12 -0.14 9.89
C ARG A 98 -17.68 -0.98 8.74
N HIS A 99 -17.74 -2.30 8.96
CA HIS A 99 -18.52 -3.27 8.17
C HIS A 99 -18.03 -3.65 6.76
N ILE A 100 -16.73 -3.80 6.53
CA ILE A 100 -16.24 -4.58 5.38
C ILE A 100 -15.82 -5.96 5.88
N GLY A 101 -16.19 -7.01 5.15
CA GLY A 101 -15.79 -8.40 5.41
C GLY A 101 -14.29 -8.66 5.27
N SER A 102 -13.42 -7.67 5.48
CA SER A 102 -11.95 -7.74 5.33
C SER A 102 -11.29 -8.70 6.31
N TYR A 103 -11.96 -9.07 7.41
CA TYR A 103 -11.48 -10.11 8.32
C TYR A 103 -11.82 -11.52 7.83
N LYS A 104 -12.76 -11.66 6.89
CA LYS A 104 -13.16 -12.94 6.31
C LYS A 104 -12.26 -13.32 5.13
N VAL A 105 -11.86 -12.35 4.33
CA VAL A 105 -10.94 -12.56 3.20
C VAL A 105 -9.52 -12.76 3.73
N THR A 106 -8.94 -13.90 3.39
CA THR A 106 -7.57 -14.27 3.75
C THR A 106 -6.61 -14.01 2.59
N THR A 107 -5.32 -13.94 2.89
CA THR A 107 -4.25 -13.80 1.91
C THR A 107 -4.32 -14.86 0.81
N GLU A 108 -4.76 -16.07 1.14
CA GLU A 108 -4.94 -17.16 0.19
C GLU A 108 -5.84 -16.78 -1.01
N GLU A 109 -6.86 -15.95 -0.80
CA GLU A 109 -7.87 -15.64 -1.84
C GLU A 109 -7.40 -14.55 -2.83
N PHE A 110 -6.51 -13.65 -2.39
CA PHE A 110 -6.05 -12.52 -3.22
C PHE A 110 -4.57 -12.53 -3.58
N MET A 111 -3.78 -13.45 -3.02
CA MET A 111 -2.37 -13.57 -3.36
C MET A 111 -2.19 -13.98 -4.83
N ARG A 112 -1.07 -13.54 -5.41
CA ARG A 112 -0.61 -14.01 -6.71
C ARG A 112 0.10 -15.34 -6.56
N THR A 113 -0.34 -16.36 -7.30
CA THR A 113 0.25 -17.71 -7.30
C THR A 113 1.25 -17.94 -8.44
N ASP A 114 1.26 -17.10 -9.48
CA ASP A 114 2.27 -17.09 -10.54
C ASP A 114 3.57 -16.44 -10.04
N ILE A 115 4.32 -17.19 -9.24
CA ILE A 115 5.65 -16.82 -8.78
C ILE A 115 6.72 -17.68 -9.47
N THR A 116 7.72 -17.03 -10.06
CA THR A 116 8.90 -17.73 -10.57
C THR A 116 9.93 -17.87 -9.46
N VAL A 117 10.06 -19.08 -8.95
CA VAL A 117 11.04 -19.43 -7.91
C VAL A 117 12.35 -19.90 -8.53
N VAL A 118 13.44 -19.66 -7.83
CA VAL A 118 14.78 -20.17 -8.21
C VAL A 118 15.27 -21.07 -7.09
N ALA A 119 15.67 -22.30 -7.41
CA ALA A 119 16.21 -23.22 -6.40
C ALA A 119 17.69 -22.92 -6.12
N LYS A 120 18.14 -23.20 -4.90
CA LYS A 120 19.57 -23.05 -4.53
C LYS A 120 20.48 -23.93 -5.39
N ASP A 121 19.99 -25.12 -5.75
CA ASP A 121 20.67 -26.10 -6.59
C ASP A 121 20.33 -25.96 -8.09
N SER A 122 19.69 -24.87 -8.53
CA SER A 122 19.31 -24.72 -9.94
C SER A 122 20.52 -24.54 -10.85
N ASN A 123 20.49 -25.16 -12.03
CA ASN A 123 21.53 -25.03 -13.04
C ASN A 123 21.49 -23.65 -13.72
N PHE A 124 22.61 -23.27 -14.33
CA PHE A 124 22.74 -22.03 -15.11
C PHE A 124 21.65 -21.89 -16.19
N GLU A 125 21.34 -22.97 -16.91
CA GLU A 125 20.34 -22.97 -17.97
C GLU A 125 18.93 -22.65 -17.43
N ASP A 126 18.59 -23.19 -16.26
CA ASP A 126 17.30 -22.94 -15.61
C ASP A 126 17.18 -21.48 -15.15
N VAL A 127 18.26 -20.93 -14.59
CA VAL A 127 18.32 -19.51 -14.20
C VAL A 127 18.17 -18.60 -15.42
N LEU A 128 18.86 -18.92 -16.52
CA LEU A 128 18.77 -18.16 -17.77
C LEU A 128 17.37 -18.23 -18.39
N LYS A 129 16.73 -19.41 -18.33
CA LYS A 129 15.33 -19.60 -18.74
C LYS A 129 14.38 -18.77 -17.87
N VAL A 130 14.54 -18.77 -16.55
CA VAL A 130 13.72 -17.96 -15.63
C VAL A 130 13.90 -16.47 -15.90
N MET A 131 15.13 -16.03 -16.13
CA MET A 131 15.45 -14.62 -16.39
C MET A 131 14.94 -14.13 -17.77
N THR A 132 14.86 -15.02 -18.75
CA THR A 132 14.33 -14.72 -20.10
C THR A 132 12.81 -14.76 -20.14
N SER A 133 12.20 -15.66 -19.37
CA SER A 133 10.74 -15.82 -19.31
C SER A 133 10.05 -14.78 -18.44
N THR A 134 10.73 -14.24 -17.43
CA THR A 134 10.15 -13.26 -16.49
C THR A 134 11.05 -12.04 -16.33
N GLU A 135 10.45 -10.84 -16.34
CA GLU A 135 11.12 -9.56 -16.12
C GLU A 135 10.91 -9.03 -14.68
N ALA A 136 10.99 -9.91 -13.68
CA ALA A 136 10.92 -9.51 -12.28
C ALA A 136 12.27 -8.91 -11.82
N LEU A 137 12.20 -7.91 -10.93
CA LEU A 137 13.37 -7.28 -10.32
C LEU A 137 14.06 -8.19 -9.31
N GLU A 138 13.27 -9.00 -8.60
CA GLU A 138 13.71 -9.84 -7.49
C GLU A 138 13.03 -11.21 -7.59
N TYR A 139 13.81 -12.26 -7.30
CA TYR A 139 13.37 -13.65 -7.39
C TYR A 139 13.48 -14.30 -6.01
N PRO A 140 12.43 -14.99 -5.52
CA PRO A 140 12.52 -15.79 -4.32
C PRO A 140 13.39 -17.02 -4.57
N VAL A 141 14.33 -17.26 -3.64
CA VAL A 141 15.20 -18.42 -3.63
C VAL A 141 14.64 -19.47 -2.69
N VAL A 142 14.40 -20.66 -3.22
CA VAL A 142 13.95 -21.84 -2.47
C VAL A 142 15.09 -22.82 -2.24
N GLU A 143 15.01 -23.61 -1.17
CA GLU A 143 16.03 -24.61 -0.87
C GLU A 143 16.09 -25.70 -1.95
N ASN A 144 14.94 -26.31 -2.27
CA ASN A 144 14.82 -27.34 -3.29
C ASN A 144 13.46 -27.18 -4.02
N THR A 145 13.38 -27.61 -5.28
CA THR A 145 12.13 -27.64 -6.06
C THR A 145 11.04 -28.51 -5.43
N GLU A 146 11.41 -29.53 -4.65
CA GLU A 146 10.44 -30.39 -3.94
C GLU A 146 9.98 -29.81 -2.60
N SER A 147 10.89 -29.19 -1.85
CA SER A 147 10.59 -28.64 -0.53
C SER A 147 9.91 -27.27 -0.63
N MET A 148 10.24 -26.46 -1.64
CA MET A 148 9.76 -25.09 -1.85
C MET A 148 9.93 -24.19 -0.61
N ILE A 149 10.88 -24.50 0.27
CA ILE A 149 11.12 -23.72 1.49
C ILE A 149 11.83 -22.42 1.11
N LEU A 150 11.26 -21.28 1.54
CA LEU A 150 11.81 -19.96 1.23
C LEU A 150 13.06 -19.67 2.07
N VAL A 151 14.21 -19.51 1.42
CA VAL A 151 15.49 -19.20 2.06
C VAL A 151 15.76 -17.69 2.04
N GLY A 152 15.46 -17.03 0.91
CA GLY A 152 15.71 -15.61 0.74
C GLY A 152 15.28 -15.10 -0.63
N THR A 153 15.82 -13.95 -1.02
CA THR A 153 15.62 -13.31 -2.32
C THR A 153 16.94 -12.99 -2.98
N VAL A 154 16.93 -13.00 -4.31
CA VAL A 154 18.07 -12.57 -5.13
C VAL A 154 17.60 -11.54 -6.14
N LYS A 155 18.39 -10.48 -6.30
CA LYS A 155 18.14 -9.42 -7.27
C LYS A 155 18.54 -9.87 -8.68
N ARG A 156 17.80 -9.40 -9.69
CA ARG A 156 18.12 -9.67 -11.10
C ARG A 156 19.54 -9.22 -11.47
N SER A 157 20.01 -8.10 -10.92
CA SER A 157 21.38 -7.61 -11.15
C SER A 157 22.45 -8.60 -10.71
N GLU A 158 22.22 -9.33 -9.63
CA GLU A 158 23.16 -10.34 -9.13
C GLU A 158 23.12 -11.60 -9.98
N LEU A 159 21.92 -12.02 -10.43
CA LEU A 159 21.79 -13.10 -11.40
C LEU A 159 22.52 -12.77 -12.70
N ILE A 160 22.38 -11.55 -13.22
CA ILE A 160 23.09 -11.11 -14.44
C ILE A 160 24.61 -11.19 -14.24
N ARG A 161 25.11 -10.71 -13.08
CA ARG A 161 26.54 -10.78 -12.76
C ARG A 161 27.04 -12.23 -12.68
N PHE A 162 26.24 -13.10 -12.07
CA PHE A 162 26.52 -14.54 -12.02
C PHE A 162 26.60 -15.14 -13.42
N LEU A 163 25.65 -14.79 -14.30
CA LEU A 163 25.63 -15.28 -15.67
C LEU A 163 26.84 -14.79 -16.49
N GLN A 164 27.20 -13.51 -16.37
CA GLN A 164 28.37 -12.91 -17.05
C GLN A 164 29.71 -13.53 -16.62
N THR A 165 29.81 -13.93 -15.35
CA THR A 165 31.04 -14.55 -14.82
C THR A 165 31.23 -15.95 -15.40
N HIS A 166 30.15 -16.71 -15.59
CA HIS A 166 30.18 -18.03 -16.20
C HIS A 166 30.45 -17.98 -17.72
N ASP A 167 29.90 -16.99 -18.43
CA ASP A 167 30.11 -16.81 -19.88
C ASP A 167 31.58 -16.44 -20.21
N SER A 168 32.28 -15.83 -19.25
CA SER A 168 33.69 -15.42 -19.39
C SER A 168 34.71 -16.56 -19.13
N GLN A 169 34.27 -17.77 -18.73
CA GLN A 169 35.15 -18.89 -18.31
C GLN A 169 35.29 -20.05 -19.32
N GLN A 170 34.90 -19.88 -20.59
CA GLN A 170 35.38 -20.77 -21.68
C GLN A 170 36.43 -20.02 -22.51
N PRO A 171 37.64 -20.57 -22.85
CA PRO A 171 38.01 -22.00 -22.96
C PRO A 171 39.41 -22.39 -22.37
N GLU A 172 39.75 -23.68 -22.54
CA GLU A 172 41.06 -24.37 -22.49
C GLU A 172 41.45 -25.13 -21.19
N ASP A 173 41.61 -26.46 -21.40
CA ASP A 173 42.44 -27.45 -20.70
C ASP A 173 41.93 -28.27 -19.48
N ASN A 174 41.58 -29.51 -19.83
CA ASN A 174 41.76 -30.80 -19.14
C ASN A 174 42.27 -30.83 -17.68
N GLN A 175 41.55 -31.63 -16.86
CA GLN A 175 41.93 -32.26 -15.56
C GLN A 175 41.33 -31.72 -14.25
N SER A 176 40.10 -31.21 -14.23
CA SER A 176 39.35 -31.08 -12.96
C SER A 176 37.84 -31.24 -13.16
N GLN A 177 37.38 -32.48 -13.31
CA GLN A 177 35.95 -32.87 -13.26
C GLN A 177 35.33 -32.72 -11.84
N LYS A 178 35.70 -31.69 -11.07
CA LYS A 178 35.17 -31.46 -9.71
C LYS A 178 34.74 -30.02 -9.41
N LEU A 179 34.69 -29.15 -10.42
CA LEU A 179 34.36 -27.73 -10.26
C LEU A 179 33.39 -27.22 -11.35
N LEU A 180 32.52 -28.10 -11.87
CA LEU A 180 31.51 -27.76 -12.89
C LEU A 180 30.08 -27.82 -12.32
N GLU A 181 29.94 -27.55 -11.02
CA GLU A 181 28.66 -27.35 -10.36
C GLU A 181 28.68 -25.99 -9.66
N GLY A 182 28.75 -24.91 -10.44
CA GLY A 182 28.55 -23.57 -9.90
C GLY A 182 27.10 -23.43 -9.43
N LYS A 183 26.81 -23.91 -8.22
CA LYS A 183 25.50 -23.77 -7.61
C LYS A 183 25.25 -22.29 -7.31
N LEU A 184 24.01 -21.84 -7.46
CA LEU A 184 23.63 -20.45 -7.21
C LEU A 184 24.06 -19.97 -5.81
N SER A 185 24.15 -20.89 -4.85
CA SER A 185 24.62 -20.63 -3.49
C SER A 185 26.06 -20.18 -3.33
N GLU A 186 26.93 -20.50 -4.28
CA GLU A 186 28.36 -20.18 -4.18
C GLU A 186 28.72 -18.86 -4.86
N GLY A 187 27.87 -18.38 -5.78
CA GLY A 187 28.15 -17.19 -6.59
C GLY A 187 27.24 -15.98 -6.34
N CYS A 188 26.16 -16.10 -5.55
CA CYS A 188 25.15 -15.05 -5.39
C CYS A 188 24.86 -14.72 -3.93
N THR A 189 24.66 -13.43 -3.62
CA THR A 189 24.30 -12.96 -2.27
C THR A 189 22.81 -13.09 -2.03
N ILE A 190 22.41 -14.13 -1.30
CA ILE A 190 21.00 -14.33 -0.94
C ILE A 190 20.64 -13.37 0.19
N GLU A 191 19.75 -12.42 -0.08
CA GLU A 191 19.22 -11.51 0.94
C GLU A 191 18.12 -12.24 1.73
N PRO A 192 18.19 -12.28 3.07
CA PRO A 192 17.16 -12.95 3.87
C PRO A 192 15.83 -12.19 3.78
N VAL A 193 14.73 -12.93 3.67
CA VAL A 193 13.38 -12.34 3.63
C VAL A 193 13.01 -11.82 5.03
N THR A 194 12.85 -10.50 5.15
CA THR A 194 12.60 -9.83 6.44
C THR A 194 11.17 -9.99 6.95
N LEU A 195 10.21 -10.17 6.04
CA LEU A 195 8.81 -10.35 6.39
C LEU A 195 8.14 -11.38 5.48
N GLN A 196 7.45 -12.33 6.10
CA GLN A 196 6.64 -13.34 5.42
C GLN A 196 5.21 -13.25 5.94
N LEU A 197 4.24 -13.32 5.04
CA LEU A 197 2.82 -13.41 5.38
C LEU A 197 2.38 -14.87 5.40
N SER A 198 1.48 -15.21 6.31
CA SER A 198 0.82 -16.52 6.27
C SER A 198 -0.35 -16.48 5.29
N ILE A 199 -0.67 -17.63 4.69
CA ILE A 199 -1.89 -17.80 3.89
C ILE A 199 -3.17 -17.45 4.66
N TRP A 200 -3.16 -17.62 6.00
CA TRP A 200 -4.29 -17.36 6.89
C TRP A 200 -4.38 -15.89 7.36
N THR A 201 -3.41 -15.05 7.01
CA THR A 201 -3.44 -13.64 7.40
C THR A 201 -4.66 -12.97 6.76
N SER A 202 -5.43 -12.21 7.55
CA SER A 202 -6.59 -11.49 7.01
C SER A 202 -6.16 -10.31 6.14
N LEU A 203 -6.99 -9.94 5.17
CA LEU A 203 -6.76 -8.76 4.32
C LEU A 203 -6.54 -7.49 5.16
N HIS A 204 -7.27 -7.34 6.27
CA HIS A 204 -7.09 -6.21 7.19
C HIS A 204 -5.69 -6.20 7.83
N GLN A 205 -5.20 -7.35 8.30
CA GLN A 205 -3.86 -7.44 8.89
C GLN A 205 -2.77 -7.20 7.84
N ALA A 206 -2.91 -7.80 6.65
CA ALA A 206 -1.99 -7.56 5.55
C ALA A 206 -1.95 -6.07 5.17
N HIS A 207 -3.11 -5.42 5.08
CA HIS A 207 -3.22 -3.99 4.82
C HIS A 207 -2.50 -3.14 5.88
N ASN A 208 -2.73 -3.41 7.16
CA ASN A 208 -2.04 -2.68 8.23
C ASN A 208 -0.53 -2.86 8.17
N LEU A 209 -0.03 -4.06 7.88
CA LEU A 209 1.41 -4.29 7.73
C LEU A 209 2.00 -3.51 6.54
N PHE A 210 1.31 -3.50 5.39
CA PHE A 210 1.73 -2.75 4.21
C PHE A 210 1.70 -1.22 4.40
N GLU A 211 0.76 -0.71 5.20
CA GLU A 211 0.66 0.71 5.55
C GLU A 211 1.75 1.11 6.55
N LEU A 212 1.89 0.35 7.66
CA LEU A 212 2.82 0.67 8.76
C LEU A 212 4.28 0.52 8.36
N LEU A 213 4.62 -0.53 7.61
CA LEU A 213 5.99 -0.82 7.19
C LEU A 213 6.32 -0.29 5.80
N THR A 214 5.36 0.36 5.14
CA THR A 214 5.50 0.91 3.78
C THR A 214 5.97 -0.10 2.72
N LEU A 215 5.60 -1.38 2.89
CA LEU A 215 6.01 -2.48 2.01
C LEU A 215 5.44 -2.30 0.59
N GLN A 216 6.24 -2.62 -0.42
CA GLN A 216 5.79 -2.67 -1.82
C GLN A 216 5.20 -4.03 -2.18
N TYR A 217 5.82 -5.09 -1.66
CA TYR A 217 5.40 -6.47 -1.82
C TYR A 217 5.75 -7.27 -0.56
N ALA A 218 5.17 -8.47 -0.40
CA ALA A 218 5.51 -9.44 0.64
C ALA A 218 5.30 -10.86 0.11
N PHE A 219 6.14 -11.81 0.53
CA PHE A 219 5.95 -13.22 0.17
C PHE A 219 4.95 -13.90 1.11
N VAL A 220 4.19 -14.83 0.57
CA VAL A 220 3.22 -15.63 1.30
C VAL A 220 3.76 -17.04 1.45
N THR A 221 3.80 -17.52 2.68
CA THR A 221 4.28 -18.86 3.01
C THR A 221 3.21 -19.69 3.75
N SER A 222 3.23 -20.99 3.51
CA SER A 222 2.45 -21.99 4.24
C SER A 222 3.43 -23.02 4.81
N SER A 223 3.55 -23.07 6.15
CA SER A 223 4.52 -23.94 6.84
C SER A 223 5.96 -23.81 6.30
N GLY A 224 6.39 -22.58 5.99
CA GLY A 224 7.71 -22.26 5.43
C GLY A 224 7.86 -22.44 3.92
N ARG A 225 6.87 -23.07 3.26
CA ARG A 225 6.85 -23.21 1.80
C ARG A 225 6.33 -21.94 1.15
N ILE A 226 6.97 -21.47 0.09
CA ILE A 226 6.47 -20.33 -0.68
C ILE A 226 5.23 -20.75 -1.49
N VAL A 227 4.16 -19.99 -1.37
CA VAL A 227 2.88 -20.25 -2.05
C VAL A 227 2.55 -19.14 -3.04
N GLY A 228 2.94 -17.90 -2.73
CA GLY A 228 2.64 -16.76 -3.57
C GLY A 228 3.33 -15.48 -3.11
N CYS A 229 3.01 -14.39 -3.78
CA CYS A 229 3.38 -13.05 -3.37
C CYS A 229 2.16 -12.13 -3.31
N VAL A 230 2.24 -11.11 -2.48
CA VAL A 230 1.24 -10.04 -2.37
C VAL A 230 1.91 -8.74 -2.73
N THR A 231 1.33 -8.00 -3.68
CA THR A 231 1.74 -6.63 -4.00
C THR A 231 0.69 -5.62 -3.55
N ARG A 232 1.07 -4.33 -3.45
CA ARG A 232 0.10 -3.25 -3.19
C ARG A 232 -1.05 -3.21 -4.20
N ASN A 233 -0.82 -3.65 -5.44
CA ASN A 233 -1.83 -3.68 -6.48
C ASN A 233 -2.88 -4.77 -6.23
N GLU A 234 -2.48 -5.96 -5.84
CA GLU A 234 -3.41 -7.03 -5.45
C GLU A 234 -4.20 -6.64 -4.20
N LEU A 235 -3.51 -6.10 -3.20
CA LEU A 235 -4.17 -5.63 -1.98
C LEU A 235 -5.23 -4.58 -2.28
N LYS A 236 -4.92 -3.62 -3.17
CA LYS A 236 -5.88 -2.62 -3.63
C LYS A 236 -7.06 -3.26 -4.37
N THR A 237 -6.78 -4.18 -5.29
CA THR A 237 -7.82 -4.89 -6.06
C THR A 237 -8.74 -5.68 -5.14
N ALA A 238 -8.20 -6.38 -4.15
CA ALA A 238 -8.98 -7.11 -3.15
C ALA A 238 -9.88 -6.20 -2.31
N ILE A 239 -9.39 -5.01 -1.93
CA ILE A 239 -10.21 -4.02 -1.21
C ILE A 239 -11.31 -3.44 -2.12
N GLU A 240 -11.02 -3.19 -3.41
CA GLU A 240 -12.01 -2.72 -4.38
C GLU A 240 -13.09 -3.77 -4.66
N ASP A 241 -12.73 -5.04 -4.82
CA ASP A 241 -13.67 -6.14 -5.02
C ASP A 241 -14.57 -6.36 -3.78
N LEU A 242 -14.03 -6.14 -2.57
CA LEU A 242 -14.83 -6.13 -1.33
C LEU A 242 -15.79 -4.93 -1.24
N ALA A 243 -15.35 -3.76 -1.73
CA ALA A 243 -16.16 -2.55 -1.71
C ALA A 243 -17.27 -2.57 -2.78
N ASN A 244 -17.04 -3.26 -3.90
CA ASN A 244 -17.98 -3.41 -5.00
C ASN A 244 -18.15 -4.90 -5.33
N PRO A 245 -18.95 -5.65 -4.54
CA PRO A 245 -19.19 -7.05 -4.81
C PRO A 245 -19.81 -7.17 -6.20
N ARG A 246 -19.09 -7.81 -7.12
CA ARG A 246 -19.64 -8.13 -8.45
C ARG A 246 -20.87 -8.98 -8.20
N ASN A 247 -22.06 -8.49 -8.59
CA ASN A 247 -23.25 -9.33 -8.59
C ASN A 247 -22.93 -10.58 -9.41
N PRO A 248 -23.02 -11.79 -8.82
CA PRO A 248 -22.84 -13.01 -9.59
C PRO A 248 -23.92 -13.03 -10.68
N LYS A 249 -23.49 -13.26 -11.92
CA LYS A 249 -24.38 -13.54 -13.05
C LYS A 249 -25.09 -14.87 -12.87
#